data_AF-A0A1V3XRZ3-F1
#
_entry.id   AF-A0A1V3XRZ3-F1
#
_cell.length_a   1.000
_cell.length_b   1.000
_cell.length_c   1.000
_cell.angle_alpha   90.00
_cell.angle_beta   90.00
_cell.angle_gamma   90.00
#
_symmetry.space_group_name_H-M   'P 1'
#
loop_
_entity.id
_entity.type
_entity.pdbx_description
1 polymer ?
#
loop_
_entity_poly.entity_id
_entity_poly.type
_entity_poly.pdbx_seq_one_letter_code
_entity_poly.pdbx_strand_id
1 'polypeptide(L)' 'MEAIYYEDDLPAELEPYRADNAAFFTETLPGRDEPLGSPGGAAKIGPLGVDTPLVAAEPRADDSGGE' A
#
# COMPACT_ATOMS: atom_id res chain seq x y z
N MET A 1 15.74 8.96 0.65
CA MET A 1 15.34 7.54 0.52
C MET A 1 14.44 7.45 -0.70
N GLU A 2 14.55 6.39 -1.51
CA GLU A 2 13.66 6.16 -2.65
C GLU A 2 12.50 5.26 -2.23
N ALA A 3 11.37 5.36 -2.93
CA ALA A 3 10.14 4.63 -2.59
C ALA A 3 9.73 3.60 -3.66
N ILE A 4 10.42 3.58 -4.80
CA ILE A 4 10.10 2.72 -5.94
C ILE A 4 11.36 1.97 -6.32
N TYR A 5 11.27 0.63 -6.27
CA TYR A 5 12.35 -0.28 -6.60
C TYR A 5 11.84 -1.35 -7.57
N TYR A 6 12.72 -1.86 -8.43
CA TYR A 6 12.49 -3.16 -9.05
C TYR A 6 12.59 -4.23 -7.96
N GLU A 7 11.87 -5.35 -8.13
CA GLU A 7 11.79 -6.39 -7.11
C GLU A 7 13.15 -7.02 -6.76
N ASP A 8 14.07 -7.09 -7.72
CA ASP A 8 15.42 -7.62 -7.51
C ASP A 8 16.35 -6.62 -6.80
N ASP A 9 15.99 -5.33 -6.81
CA ASP A 9 16.76 -4.23 -6.21
C ASP A 9 16.17 -3.77 -4.87
N LEU A 10 15.16 -4.47 -4.34
CA LEU A 10 14.46 -4.07 -3.13
C LEU A 10 15.36 -4.24 -1.89
N PRO A 11 15.60 -3.18 -1.09
CA PRO A 11 16.33 -3.30 0.15
C PRO A 11 15.66 -4.28 1.11
N ALA A 12 16.46 -5.07 1.83
CA ALA A 12 15.96 -6.10 2.74
C ALA A 12 15.00 -5.57 3.82
N GLU A 13 15.19 -4.34 4.27
CA GLU A 13 14.29 -3.67 5.23
C GLU A 13 12.89 -3.38 4.64
N LEU A 14 12.78 -3.30 3.32
CA LEU A 14 11.54 -3.01 2.59
C LEU A 14 10.86 -4.27 2.02
N GLU A 15 11.46 -5.45 2.15
CA GLU A 15 10.88 -6.73 1.69
C GLU A 15 9.43 -6.97 2.15
N PRO A 16 9.03 -6.64 3.40
CA PRO A 16 7.63 -6.79 3.82
C PRO A 16 6.63 -6.04 2.93
N TYR A 17 7.03 -4.89 2.37
CA TYR A 17 6.17 -4.07 1.52
C TYR A 17 5.91 -4.69 0.15
N ARG A 18 6.73 -5.64 -0.31
CA ARG A 18 6.49 -6.34 -1.58
C ARG A 18 5.21 -7.18 -1.51
N ALA A 19 5.07 -7.98 -0.45
CA ALA A 19 3.88 -8.78 -0.22
C ALA A 19 2.66 -7.89 0.10
N ASP A 20 2.88 -6.83 0.87
CA ASP A 20 1.84 -5.88 1.25
C ASP A 20 1.26 -5.12 0.04
N ASN A 21 2.10 -4.70 -0.91
CA ASN A 21 1.67 -4.11 -2.18
C ASN A 21 0.74 -5.04 -2.98
N ALA A 22 0.99 -6.35 -2.97
CA ALA A 22 0.10 -7.32 -3.60
C ALA A 22 -1.21 -7.47 -2.80
N ALA A 23 -1.10 -7.57 -1.47
CA ALA A 23 -2.24 -7.72 -0.57
C ALA A 23 -3.25 -6.59 -0.70
N PHE A 24 -2.81 -5.36 -0.98
CA PHE A 24 -3.70 -4.22 -1.26
C PHE A 24 -4.74 -4.52 -2.34
N PHE A 25 -4.39 -5.35 -3.32
CA PHE A 25 -5.28 -5.71 -4.42
C PHE A 25 -5.96 -7.08 -4.24
N THR A 26 -5.28 -8.05 -3.63
CA THR A 26 -5.76 -9.44 -3.55
C THR A 26 -6.56 -9.76 -2.31
N GLU A 27 -6.40 -9.00 -1.23
CA GLU A 27 -7.14 -9.18 0.01
C GLU A 27 -8.33 -8.22 0.10
N THR A 28 -9.34 -8.59 0.89
CA THR A 28 -10.47 -7.71 1.17
C THR A 28 -10.04 -6.65 2.19
N LEU A 29 -9.93 -5.40 1.74
CA LEU A 29 -9.60 -4.26 2.60
C LEU A 29 -10.75 -3.91 3.57
N PRO A 30 -10.45 -3.28 4.72
CA PRO A 30 -11.48 -2.83 5.65
C PRO A 30 -12.58 -2.01 4.98
N GLY A 31 -13.84 -2.33 5.27
CA GLY A 31 -15.00 -1.62 4.71
C GLY A 31 -15.38 -2.04 3.28
N ARG A 32 -14.75 -3.08 2.71
CA ARG A 32 -15.13 -3.69 1.44
C ARG A 32 -15.69 -5.10 1.63
N ASP A 33 -16.53 -5.52 0.68
CA ASP A 33 -17.08 -6.88 0.63
C ASP A 33 -16.21 -7.85 -0.17
N GLU A 34 -15.38 -7.33 -1.08
CA GLU A 34 -14.49 -8.10 -1.96
C GLU A 34 -13.15 -7.39 -2.21
N PRO A 35 -12.09 -8.14 -2.59
CA PRO A 35 -10.81 -7.57 -3.00
C PRO A 35 -10.93 -6.63 -4.21
N LEU A 36 -9.92 -5.80 -4.44
CA LEU A 36 -9.88 -4.94 -5.64
C LEU A 36 -9.64 -5.74 -6.93
N GLY A 37 -8.90 -6.83 -6.83
CA GLY A 37 -8.44 -7.61 -7.98
C GLY A 37 -7.60 -6.76 -8.92
N SER A 38 -7.87 -6.86 -10.23
CA SER A 38 -7.16 -6.09 -11.26
C SER A 38 -8.11 -5.12 -11.96
N PRO A 39 -8.28 -3.88 -11.45
CA PRO A 39 -9.22 -2.90 -12.02
C PRO A 39 -8.80 -2.40 -13.42
N GLY A 40 -7.56 -2.67 -13.85
CA GLY A 40 -7.03 -2.19 -15.12
C GLY A 40 -6.86 -0.66 -15.15
N GLY A 41 -6.46 -0.07 -14.01
CA GLY A 41 -6.08 1.33 -13.87
C GLY A 41 -6.64 2.01 -12.62
N ALA A 42 -5.78 2.73 -11.89
CA ALA A 42 -6.15 3.40 -10.63
C ALA A 42 -7.24 4.49 -10.80
N ALA A 43 -7.28 5.18 -11.94
CA ALA A 43 -8.26 6.24 -12.21
C ALA A 43 -9.72 5.76 -12.17
N LYS A 44 -9.98 4.47 -12.34
CA LYS A 44 -11.34 3.90 -12.29
C LYS A 44 -11.88 3.76 -10.88
N ILE A 45 -10.99 3.58 -9.90
CA ILE A 45 -11.36 3.34 -8.50
C ILE A 45 -11.16 4.58 -7.62
N GLY A 46 -10.21 5.44 -7.98
CA GLY A 46 -9.87 6.61 -7.17
C GLY A 46 -9.23 6.26 -5.81
N PRO A 47 -9.04 7.24 -4.92
CA PRO A 47 -8.54 6.99 -3.58
C PRO A 47 -9.58 6.24 -2.73
N LEU A 48 -9.12 5.21 -2.00
CA LEU A 48 -10.00 4.35 -1.19
C LEU A 48 -10.09 4.78 0.28
N GLY A 49 -9.13 5.58 0.77
CA GLY A 49 -9.10 6.05 2.16
C GLY A 49 -8.80 4.95 3.19
N VAL A 50 -8.31 3.80 2.73
CA VAL A 50 -7.92 2.65 3.55
C VAL A 50 -6.60 2.09 3.04
N ASP A 51 -5.81 1.56 3.97
CA ASP A 51 -4.54 0.90 3.69
C ASP A 51 -4.58 -0.56 4.17
N THR A 52 -3.58 -1.34 3.78
CA THR A 52 -3.27 -2.65 4.37
C THR A 52 -2.85 -2.50 5.83
N PRO A 53 -2.93 -3.58 6.65
CA PRO A 53 -2.57 -3.52 8.07
C PRO A 53 -1.13 -3.06 8.34
N LEU A 54 -0.17 -3.38 7.46
CA LEU A 54 1.22 -2.98 7.61
C LEU A 54 1.34 -1.45 7.58
N VAL A 55 0.86 -0.81 6.50
CA VAL A 55 0.93 0.63 6.32
C VAL A 55 0.02 1.37 7.32
N ALA A 56 -1.16 0.83 7.62
CA ALA A 56 -2.10 1.44 8.57
C ALA A 56 -1.57 1.48 10.01
N ALA A 57 -0.59 0.64 10.36
CA ALA A 57 0.02 0.60 11.68
C ALA A 57 1.18 1.61 11.84
N GLU A 58 1.70 2.16 10.74
CA GLU A 58 2.79 3.14 10.79
C GLU A 58 2.31 4.48 11.38
N PRO A 59 3.19 5.23 12.06
CA PRO A 59 2.90 6.59 12.46
C PRO A 59 2.49 7.41 11.25
N ARG A 60 1.37 8.13 11.35
CA ARG A 60 0.94 9.02 10.29
C ARG A 60 2.01 10.10 10.11
N ALA A 61 2.55 10.21 8.88
CA ALA A 61 3.59 11.19 8.57
C ALA A 61 3.16 12.65 8.85
N ASP A 62 1.86 12.91 8.99
CA ASP A 62 1.30 14.22 9.37
C ASP A 62 1.59 14.65 10.84
N ASP A 63 2.10 13.77 11.71
CA ASP A 63 2.46 14.09 13.11
C ASP A 63 3.96 14.42 13.30
N SER A 64 4.76 14.32 12.23
CA SER A 64 6.08 14.93 12.17
C SER A 64 5.96 16.29 11.49
N GLY A 65 5.89 17.36 12.30
CA GLY A 65 5.71 18.72 11.80
C GLY A 65 6.71 19.17 10.73
N GLY A 66 6.20 19.88 9.71
CA GLY A 66 6.94 20.60 8.65
C GLY A 66 7.01 19.78 7.35
N GLU A 67 6.66 20.30 6.18
CA GLU A 67 6.82 21.67 5.64
C GLU A 67 5.58 22.22 4.92
#